data_AF-A0A7Y7NPI2-F1
#
_entry.id   AF-A0A7Y7NPI2-F1
#
_cell.length_a   1.000
_cell.length_b   1.000
_cell.length_c   1.000
_cell.angle_alpha   90.00
_cell.angle_beta   90.00
_cell.angle_gamma   90.00
#
_symmetry.space_group_name_H-M   'P 1'
#
loop_
_entity.id
_entity.type
_entity.pdbx_description
1 polymer ?
#
loop_
_entity_poly.entity_id
_entity_poly.type
_entity_poly.pdbx_seq_one_letter_code
_entity_poly.pdbx_strand_id
1 'polypeptide(L)'
;MSHPIKTIEGITKESTEELIAKTLEIYPEKAKKKRAPHLGANDQGSGSACVKSNKKTVPGVMSARGCAYAGAKGVVWGPIRDMVHVSHGPVGCGWYSWGTRRNLMTGKLGVDQFAMQFTSDFQEKDIVYGGDKKLKQLLIEAKDLFPLAKGISVLSECPVGLIGDDINSTSRQSAKELDLPIIPCNCEG
;
A
#
# COMPACT_ATOMS: atom_id res chain seq x y z
N MET A 1 6.59 0.07 37.72
CA MET A 1 6.75 -1.31 38.23
C MET A 1 6.93 -2.22 37.02
N SER A 2 8.13 -2.75 36.79
CA SER A 2 8.37 -3.70 35.70
C SER A 2 7.52 -4.95 35.95
N HIS A 3 6.70 -5.34 34.97
CA HIS A 3 6.01 -6.62 35.04
C HIS A 3 7.06 -7.75 35.05
N PRO A 4 6.87 -8.82 35.83
CA PRO A 4 7.81 -9.93 35.85
C PRO A 4 7.96 -10.53 34.45
N ILE A 5 9.20 -10.71 34.01
CA ILE A 5 9.53 -11.28 32.69
C ILE A 5 9.00 -12.71 32.66
N LYS A 6 8.03 -12.97 31.78
CA LYS A 6 7.50 -14.32 31.56
C LYS A 6 8.52 -15.14 30.78
N THR A 7 9.09 -16.16 31.41
CA THR A 7 9.95 -17.14 30.76
C THR A 7 9.11 -18.31 30.22
N ILE A 8 9.56 -18.90 29.12
CA ILE A 8 8.99 -20.14 28.57
C ILE A 8 10.06 -21.21 28.75
N GLU A 9 9.68 -22.34 29.36
CA GLU A 9 10.59 -23.45 29.59
C GLU A 9 11.20 -23.94 28.27
N GLY A 10 12.52 -24.12 28.24
CA GLY A 10 13.26 -24.55 27.06
C GLY A 10 13.53 -23.47 26.00
N ILE A 11 13.06 -22.23 26.18
CA ILE A 11 13.37 -21.11 25.28
C ILE A 11 14.21 -20.09 26.02
N THR A 12 15.51 -20.04 25.70
CA THR A 12 16.44 -19.05 26.24
C THR A 12 16.89 -18.06 25.16
N LYS A 13 17.60 -17.00 25.58
CA LYS A 13 18.20 -16.04 24.66
C LYS A 13 19.22 -16.75 23.77
N GLU A 14 20.06 -17.58 24.38
CA GLU A 14 21.11 -18.36 23.73
C GLU A 14 20.52 -19.33 22.70
N SER A 15 19.49 -20.11 23.09
CA SER A 15 18.84 -21.05 22.16
C SER A 15 18.18 -20.33 20.97
N THR A 16 17.70 -19.10 21.18
CA THR A 16 17.12 -18.26 20.11
C THR A 16 18.22 -17.73 19.18
N GLU A 17 19.35 -17.27 19.72
CA GLU A 17 20.50 -16.81 18.91
C GLU A 17 21.12 -17.95 18.09
N GLU A 18 21.21 -19.16 18.64
CA GLU A 18 21.66 -20.35 17.91
C GLU A 18 20.72 -20.68 16.74
N LEU A 19 19.40 -20.61 16.96
CA LEU A 19 18.41 -20.82 15.90
C LEU A 19 18.53 -19.75 14.80
N ILE A 20 18.74 -18.48 15.18
CA ILE A 20 18.97 -17.38 14.24
C ILE A 20 20.23 -17.65 13.41
N ALA A 21 21.34 -18.03 14.04
CA ALA A 21 22.59 -18.33 13.37
C ALA A 21 22.44 -19.47 12.36
N LYS A 22 21.83 -20.59 12.76
CA LYS A 22 21.54 -21.74 11.88
C LYS A 22 20.64 -21.34 10.70
N THR A 23 19.61 -20.53 10.95
CA THR A 23 18.71 -20.04 9.89
C THR A 23 19.46 -19.14 8.91
N LEU A 24 20.47 -18.40 9.36
CA LEU A 24 21.24 -17.49 8.52
C LEU A 24 22.26 -18.21 7.61
N GLU A 25 22.62 -19.45 7.89
CA GLU A 25 23.59 -20.24 7.11
C GLU A 25 23.11 -20.59 5.70
N ILE A 26 21.80 -20.69 5.49
CA ILE A 26 21.24 -21.02 4.16
C ILE A 26 21.39 -19.85 3.16
N TYR A 27 21.63 -18.64 3.66
CA TYR A 27 21.71 -17.46 2.81
C TYR A 27 23.11 -17.29 2.21
N PRO A 28 23.21 -16.85 0.95
CA PRO A 28 24.47 -16.34 0.41
C PRO A 28 25.03 -15.21 1.27
N GLU A 29 26.35 -15.07 1.35
CA GLU A 29 27.04 -14.11 2.23
C GLU A 29 26.46 -12.69 2.21
N LYS A 30 26.16 -12.16 1.02
CA LYS A 30 25.56 -10.83 0.87
C LYS A 30 24.17 -10.73 1.49
N ALA A 31 23.34 -11.77 1.33
CA ALA A 31 22.00 -11.83 1.92
C ALA A 31 22.09 -12.04 3.43
N LYS A 32 22.98 -12.93 3.90
CA LYS A 32 23.26 -13.17 5.31
C LYS A 32 23.64 -11.89 6.04
N LYS A 33 24.63 -11.13 5.54
CA LYS A 33 25.06 -9.83 6.09
C LYS A 33 23.93 -8.81 6.15
N LYS A 34 23.00 -8.82 5.17
CA LYS A 34 21.84 -7.93 5.15
C LYS A 34 20.71 -8.39 6.07
N ARG A 35 20.55 -9.69 6.30
CA ARG A 35 19.48 -10.27 7.13
C ARG A 35 19.83 -10.26 8.61
N ALA A 36 21.10 -10.50 8.96
CA ALA A 36 21.56 -10.59 10.35
C ALA A 36 21.12 -9.42 11.25
N PRO A 37 21.20 -8.14 10.83
CA PRO A 37 20.78 -7.03 11.69
C PRO A 37 19.27 -6.93 11.94
N HIS A 38 18.45 -7.74 11.26
CA HIS A 38 16.98 -7.73 11.38
C HIS A 38 16.44 -8.88 12.24
N LEU A 39 17.33 -9.66 12.85
CA LEU A 39 17.02 -10.78 13.73
C LEU A 39 17.81 -10.59 15.02
N GLY A 40 17.21 -10.92 16.16
CA GLY A 40 17.87 -10.86 17.45
C GLY A 40 16.93 -11.37 18.53
N ALA A 41 17.48 -12.06 19.52
CA ALA A 41 16.72 -12.48 20.69
C ALA A 41 16.35 -11.25 21.53
N ASN A 42 15.07 -11.15 21.87
CA ASN A 42 14.57 -9.99 22.61
C ASN A 42 15.21 -9.91 24.01
N ASP A 43 15.60 -8.70 24.41
CA ASP A 43 16.08 -8.40 25.76
C ASP A 43 15.08 -7.48 26.45
N GLN A 44 14.22 -8.07 27.28
CA GLN A 44 13.13 -7.34 27.94
C GLN A 44 13.65 -6.28 28.94
N GLY A 45 14.91 -6.35 29.36
CA GLY A 45 15.53 -5.39 30.27
C GLY A 45 16.19 -4.19 29.58
N SER A 46 16.45 -4.24 28.27
CA SER A 46 17.31 -3.26 27.59
C SER A 46 16.63 -1.91 27.28
N GLY A 47 15.29 -1.84 27.34
CA GLY A 47 14.50 -0.66 27.02
C GLY A 47 14.70 -0.10 25.59
N SER A 48 15.44 -0.78 24.73
CA SER A 48 15.87 -0.30 23.40
C SER A 48 15.77 -1.40 22.34
N ALA A 49 15.54 -0.99 21.08
CA ALA A 49 15.40 -1.94 19.98
C ALA A 49 16.74 -2.62 19.66
N CYS A 50 16.76 -3.96 19.71
CA CYS A 50 17.94 -4.78 19.40
C CYS A 50 18.09 -5.14 17.91
N VAL A 51 17.15 -4.73 17.05
CA VAL A 51 17.14 -5.03 15.61
C VAL A 51 16.97 -3.77 14.76
N LYS A 52 17.52 -3.79 13.54
CA LYS A 52 17.28 -2.77 12.53
C LYS A 52 15.92 -3.01 11.87
N SER A 53 15.25 -1.94 11.47
CA SER A 53 13.97 -1.98 10.76
C SER A 53 13.95 -0.94 9.63
N ASN A 54 12.87 -0.90 8.84
CA ASN A 54 12.66 0.06 7.76
C ASN A 54 13.83 0.16 6.74
N LYS A 55 14.38 -1.00 6.33
CA LYS A 55 15.39 -1.11 5.26
C LYS A 55 14.82 -1.90 4.08
N LYS A 56 15.38 -1.68 2.89
CA LYS A 56 15.01 -2.37 1.64
C LYS A 56 15.07 -3.89 1.82
N THR A 57 14.09 -4.58 1.24
CA THR A 57 14.00 -6.03 1.24
C THR A 57 15.19 -6.64 0.48
N VAL A 58 15.69 -7.79 0.93
CA VAL A 58 16.68 -8.56 0.18
C VAL A 58 15.96 -9.25 -0.99
N PRO A 59 16.43 -9.13 -2.25
CA PRO A 59 15.78 -9.80 -3.39
C PRO A 59 15.72 -11.33 -3.23
N GLY A 60 14.61 -11.94 -3.67
CA GLY A 60 14.46 -13.40 -3.73
C GLY A 60 14.17 -14.10 -2.39
N VAL A 61 13.99 -13.37 -1.28
CA VAL A 61 13.79 -13.97 0.06
C VAL A 61 12.32 -14.19 0.45
N MET A 62 11.39 -14.09 -0.50
CA MET A 62 9.95 -14.30 -0.28
C MET A 62 9.39 -13.46 0.89
N SER A 63 9.63 -12.15 0.85
CA SER A 63 9.19 -11.23 1.90
C SER A 63 7.68 -11.07 1.94
N ALA A 64 7.08 -11.07 3.13
CA ALA A 64 5.65 -10.80 3.36
C ALA A 64 5.25 -9.31 3.25
N ARG A 65 6.10 -8.47 2.65
CA ARG A 65 5.83 -7.03 2.52
C ARG A 65 4.98 -6.77 1.29
N GLY A 66 4.09 -5.78 1.39
CA GLY A 66 3.44 -5.15 0.23
C GLY A 66 4.24 -3.96 -0.30
N CYS A 67 3.55 -3.07 -1.02
CA CYS A 67 4.07 -1.84 -1.60
C CYS A 67 3.39 -0.58 -1.01
N ALA A 68 3.82 0.61 -1.43
CA ALA A 68 3.25 1.87 -0.97
C ALA A 68 1.77 2.03 -1.35
N TYR A 69 1.37 1.61 -2.56
CA TYR A 69 -0.04 1.59 -2.99
C TYR A 69 -0.90 0.74 -2.03
N ALA A 70 -0.41 -0.43 -1.59
CA ALA A 70 -1.14 -1.25 -0.63
C ALA A 70 -1.35 -0.51 0.70
N GLY A 71 -0.34 0.22 1.18
CA GLY A 71 -0.45 1.07 2.38
C GLY A 71 -1.37 2.27 2.20
N ALA A 72 -1.33 2.94 1.06
CA ALA A 72 -2.18 4.08 0.77
C ALA A 72 -3.62 3.65 0.45
N LYS A 73 -3.84 3.00 -0.69
CA LYS A 73 -5.17 2.58 -1.16
C LYS A 73 -5.77 1.50 -0.29
N GLY A 74 -5.02 0.43 -0.04
CA GLY A 74 -5.54 -0.76 0.64
C GLY A 74 -5.79 -0.55 2.13
N VAL A 75 -5.01 0.30 2.80
CA VAL A 75 -5.07 0.47 4.26
C VAL A 75 -5.72 1.79 4.68
N VAL A 76 -5.30 2.93 4.13
CA VAL A 76 -5.69 4.26 4.64
C VAL A 76 -6.90 4.83 3.88
N TRP A 77 -6.81 4.91 2.56
CA TRP A 77 -7.83 5.54 1.72
C TRP A 77 -9.07 4.67 1.55
N GLY A 78 -8.90 3.41 1.13
CA GLY A 78 -10.00 2.50 0.78
C GLY A 78 -11.13 2.33 1.81
N PRO A 79 -10.89 2.47 3.13
CA PRO A 79 -11.96 2.46 4.14
C PRO A 79 -12.84 3.73 4.19
N ILE A 80 -12.52 4.81 3.49
CA ILE A 80 -13.35 6.03 3.47
C ILE A 80 -14.58 5.77 2.61
N ARG A 81 -15.67 5.37 3.26
CA ARG A 81 -16.82 4.76 2.59
C ARG A 81 -17.49 5.61 1.50
N ASP A 82 -17.59 6.92 1.68
CA ASP A 82 -18.38 7.83 0.83
C ASP A 82 -17.54 8.57 -0.21
N MET A 83 -16.32 8.07 -0.48
CA MET A 83 -15.44 8.53 -1.55
C MET A 83 -15.19 7.42 -2.58
N VAL A 84 -15.04 7.81 -3.85
CA VAL A 84 -14.58 6.92 -4.91
C VAL A 84 -13.04 6.87 -4.90
N HIS A 85 -12.46 5.67 -4.96
CA HIS A 85 -11.02 5.47 -4.91
C HIS A 85 -10.51 4.85 -6.22
N VAL A 86 -9.96 5.69 -7.10
CA VAL A 86 -9.45 5.28 -8.42
C VAL A 86 -8.06 4.69 -8.27
N SER A 87 -7.93 3.40 -8.59
CA SER A 87 -6.64 2.73 -8.78
C SER A 87 -6.10 3.12 -10.16
N HIS A 88 -5.23 4.12 -10.18
CA HIS A 88 -4.79 4.75 -11.42
C HIS A 88 -3.54 4.04 -11.95
N GLY A 89 -3.74 3.20 -12.95
CA GLY A 89 -2.74 2.31 -13.52
C GLY A 89 -3.40 1.15 -14.27
N PRO A 90 -2.66 0.06 -14.52
CA PRO A 90 -3.20 -1.19 -15.07
C PRO A 90 -4.22 -1.85 -14.13
N VAL A 91 -4.91 -2.90 -14.61
CA VAL A 91 -5.99 -3.56 -13.84
C VAL A 91 -5.55 -4.22 -12.51
N GLY A 92 -4.28 -4.59 -12.39
CA GLY A 92 -3.79 -5.53 -11.39
C GLY A 92 -3.95 -5.07 -9.93
N CYS A 93 -3.40 -3.91 -9.55
CA CYS A 93 -3.33 -3.54 -8.13
C CYS A 93 -4.73 -3.32 -7.52
N GLY A 94 -5.62 -2.69 -8.29
CA GLY A 94 -7.03 -2.56 -7.92
C GLY A 94 -7.73 -3.91 -7.73
N TRP A 95 -7.53 -4.86 -8.65
CA TRP A 95 -8.17 -6.19 -8.60
C TRP A 95 -7.75 -7.00 -7.37
N TYR A 96 -6.44 -7.14 -7.13
CA TYR A 96 -5.94 -7.95 -6.01
C TYR A 96 -6.19 -7.32 -4.62
N SER A 97 -6.53 -6.03 -4.57
CA SER A 97 -6.85 -5.32 -3.32
C SER A 97 -8.36 -5.19 -3.08
N TRP A 98 -9.21 -5.72 -3.94
CA TRP A 98 -10.66 -5.57 -3.83
C TRP A 98 -11.27 -6.56 -2.84
N GLY A 99 -11.77 -6.05 -1.71
CA GLY A 99 -12.48 -6.86 -0.71
C GLY A 99 -11.60 -7.77 0.14
N THR A 100 -10.27 -7.72 -0.03
CA THR A 100 -9.33 -8.59 0.71
C THR A 100 -9.04 -8.09 2.13
N ARG A 101 -9.16 -6.79 2.38
CA ARG A 101 -9.11 -6.21 3.73
C ARG A 101 -10.52 -6.03 4.29
N ARG A 102 -10.77 -6.56 5.49
CA ARG A 102 -12.09 -6.54 6.15
C ARG A 102 -12.39 -5.22 6.87
N ASN A 103 -12.21 -4.08 6.19
CA ASN A 103 -12.65 -2.77 6.69
C ASN A 103 -14.16 -2.61 6.51
N LEU A 104 -14.90 -3.16 7.48
CA LEU A 104 -16.37 -3.12 7.49
C LEU A 104 -16.88 -1.69 7.45
N MET A 105 -17.95 -1.49 6.68
CA MET A 105 -18.59 -0.19 6.48
C MET A 105 -20.11 -0.39 6.36
N THR A 106 -20.85 0.66 6.70
CA THR A 106 -22.30 0.73 6.51
C THR A 106 -22.63 1.64 5.33
N GLY A 107 -23.75 1.35 4.65
CA GLY A 107 -24.19 2.05 3.45
C GLY A 107 -24.72 1.08 2.39
N LYS A 108 -25.26 1.61 1.31
CA LYS A 108 -25.67 0.88 0.12
C LYS A 108 -24.56 0.98 -0.93
N LEU A 109 -23.91 -0.16 -1.18
CA LEU A 109 -22.81 -0.29 -2.14
C LEU A 109 -23.20 0.26 -3.53
N GLY A 110 -22.35 1.12 -4.07
CA GLY A 110 -22.55 1.79 -5.37
C GLY A 110 -23.53 2.96 -5.34
N VAL A 111 -24.11 3.29 -4.17
CA VAL A 111 -25.03 4.42 -4.01
C VAL A 111 -24.47 5.47 -3.08
N ASP A 112 -24.28 5.16 -1.79
CA ASP A 112 -23.70 6.09 -0.80
C ASP A 112 -22.41 5.54 -0.15
N GLN A 113 -21.96 4.39 -0.64
CA GLN A 113 -20.78 3.68 -0.19
C GLN A 113 -20.05 3.06 -1.40
N PHE A 114 -18.75 3.28 -1.53
CA PHE A 114 -18.01 3.04 -2.79
C PHE A 114 -16.77 2.16 -2.64
N ALA A 115 -16.81 1.13 -1.79
CA ALA A 115 -15.76 0.10 -1.72
C ALA A 115 -15.87 -0.91 -2.87
N MET A 116 -15.85 -0.36 -4.07
CA MET A 116 -15.77 -1.06 -5.33
C MET A 116 -14.37 -0.89 -5.89
N GLN A 117 -14.04 -1.67 -6.91
CA GLN A 117 -12.82 -1.44 -7.67
C GLN A 117 -13.13 -0.41 -8.76
N PHE A 118 -12.52 0.77 -8.63
CA PHE A 118 -12.46 1.77 -9.69
C PHE A 118 -11.03 1.80 -10.21
N THR A 119 -10.85 1.79 -11.52
CA THR A 119 -9.53 1.83 -12.15
C THR A 119 -9.56 2.53 -13.48
N SER A 120 -8.43 3.12 -13.86
CA SER A 120 -8.21 3.61 -15.22
C SER A 120 -7.83 2.53 -16.22
N ASP A 121 -7.54 1.30 -15.78
CA ASP A 121 -7.19 0.15 -16.62
C ASP A 121 -6.24 0.51 -17.77
N PHE A 122 -5.02 0.92 -17.43
CA PHE A 122 -4.02 1.34 -18.41
C PHE A 122 -3.78 0.25 -19.45
N GLN A 123 -3.90 0.65 -20.70
CA GLN A 123 -3.52 -0.10 -21.88
C GLN A 123 -2.16 0.41 -22.38
N GLU A 124 -1.56 -0.29 -23.34
CA GLU A 124 -0.25 0.08 -23.90
C GLU A 124 -0.22 1.53 -24.42
N LYS A 125 -1.30 1.99 -25.07
CA LYS A 125 -1.42 3.39 -25.51
C LYS A 125 -1.32 4.40 -24.36
N ASP A 126 -1.79 4.05 -23.17
CA ASP A 126 -1.78 4.94 -22.00
C ASP A 126 -0.35 5.00 -21.42
N ILE A 127 0.41 3.90 -21.54
CA ILE A 127 1.85 3.87 -21.21
C ILE A 127 2.65 4.72 -22.21
N VAL A 128 2.34 4.64 -23.50
CA VAL A 128 3.09 5.34 -24.55
C VAL A 128 2.78 6.84 -24.58
N TYR A 129 1.52 7.23 -24.37
CA TYR A 129 1.07 8.61 -24.56
C TYR A 129 0.63 9.33 -23.27
N GLY A 130 0.77 8.69 -22.12
CA GLY A 130 0.34 9.21 -20.82
C GLY A 130 -1.14 8.97 -20.52
N GLY A 131 -1.47 8.93 -19.23
CA GLY A 131 -2.79 8.65 -18.70
C GLY A 131 -3.62 9.88 -18.32
N ASP A 132 -3.03 11.08 -18.28
CA ASP A 132 -3.69 12.31 -17.78
C ASP A 132 -5.03 12.62 -18.46
N LYS A 133 -5.10 12.49 -19.79
CA LYS A 133 -6.36 12.72 -20.54
C LYS A 133 -7.42 11.68 -20.19
N LYS A 134 -7.00 10.41 -20.02
CA LYS A 134 -7.89 9.32 -19.62
C LYS A 134 -8.37 9.52 -18.17
N LEU A 135 -7.48 9.98 -17.28
CA LEU A 135 -7.85 10.32 -15.91
C LEU A 135 -8.90 11.42 -15.87
N LYS A 136 -8.72 12.52 -16.61
CA LYS A 136 -9.72 13.59 -16.68
C LYS A 136 -11.10 13.08 -17.10
N GLN A 137 -11.14 12.26 -18.15
CA GLN A 137 -12.38 11.65 -18.63
C GLN A 137 -13.02 10.72 -17.59
N LEU A 138 -12.21 9.88 -16.94
CA LEU A 138 -12.66 8.99 -15.87
C LEU A 138 -13.27 9.75 -14.69
N LEU A 139 -12.68 10.88 -14.29
CA LEU A 139 -13.19 11.69 -13.17
C LEU A 139 -14.57 12.27 -13.48
N ILE A 140 -14.80 12.68 -14.73
CA ILE A 140 -16.12 13.14 -15.21
C ILE A 140 -17.12 11.98 -15.14
N GLU A 141 -16.78 10.83 -15.72
CA GLU A 141 -17.64 9.64 -15.72
C GLU A 141 -17.97 9.14 -14.31
N ALA A 142 -16.99 9.17 -13.40
CA ALA A 142 -17.18 8.80 -12.01
C ALA A 142 -18.17 9.74 -11.29
N LYS A 143 -18.09 11.06 -11.54
CA LYS A 143 -19.05 12.03 -11.00
C LYS A 143 -20.46 11.79 -11.54
N ASP A 144 -20.57 11.53 -12.84
CA ASP A 144 -21.87 11.35 -13.51
C ASP A 144 -22.57 10.04 -13.09
N LEU A 145 -21.83 8.95 -13.02
CA LEU A 145 -22.35 7.63 -12.66
C LEU A 145 -22.57 7.46 -11.15
N PHE A 146 -21.78 8.15 -10.33
CA PHE A 146 -21.82 8.05 -8.86
C PHE A 146 -21.99 9.43 -8.21
N PRO A 147 -23.12 10.13 -8.46
CA PRO A 147 -23.30 11.53 -8.10
C PRO A 147 -23.30 11.81 -6.60
N LEU A 148 -23.57 10.79 -5.77
CA LEU A 148 -23.59 10.87 -4.32
C LEU A 148 -22.20 10.71 -3.67
N ALA A 149 -21.15 10.42 -4.45
CA ALA A 149 -19.78 10.42 -3.95
C ALA A 149 -19.40 11.82 -3.44
N LYS A 150 -18.83 11.89 -2.23
CA LYS A 150 -18.43 13.15 -1.59
C LYS A 150 -17.01 13.59 -1.94
N GLY A 151 -16.28 12.75 -2.66
CA GLY A 151 -14.94 13.04 -3.14
C GLY A 151 -14.37 11.88 -3.93
N ILE A 152 -13.27 12.14 -4.62
CA ILE A 152 -12.52 11.14 -5.37
C ILE A 152 -11.06 11.18 -4.91
N SER A 153 -10.43 10.04 -4.70
CA SER A 153 -8.97 9.97 -4.57
C SER A 153 -8.39 9.24 -5.78
N VAL A 154 -7.27 9.73 -6.30
CA VAL A 154 -6.52 9.13 -7.41
C VAL A 154 -5.26 8.49 -6.83
N LEU A 155 -5.18 7.17 -6.84
CA LEU A 155 -4.11 6.39 -6.22
C LEU A 155 -3.17 5.90 -7.32
N SER A 156 -1.99 6.49 -7.43
CA SER A 156 -0.99 6.09 -8.43
C SER A 156 -0.52 4.66 -8.21
N GLU A 157 -0.58 3.84 -9.25
CA GLU A 157 0.17 2.60 -9.36
C GLU A 157 1.55 2.86 -10.01
N CYS A 158 2.43 1.85 -10.03
CA CYS A 158 3.83 2.00 -10.45
C CYS A 158 4.04 2.77 -11.77
N PRO A 159 3.27 2.56 -12.86
CA PRO A 159 3.56 3.21 -14.14
C PRO A 159 3.37 4.72 -14.15
N VAL A 160 2.47 5.26 -13.33
CA VAL A 160 2.08 6.69 -13.36
C VAL A 160 3.29 7.59 -13.17
N GLY A 161 4.06 7.38 -12.10
CA GLY A 161 5.28 8.14 -11.83
C GLY A 161 6.42 7.84 -12.81
N LEU A 162 6.43 6.66 -13.45
CA LEU A 162 7.48 6.28 -14.40
C LEU A 162 7.31 6.93 -15.77
N ILE A 163 6.06 7.11 -16.22
CA ILE A 163 5.76 7.75 -17.52
C ILE A 163 5.63 9.27 -17.41
N GLY A 164 5.62 9.81 -16.19
CA GLY A 164 5.63 11.25 -15.93
C GLY A 164 4.26 11.92 -16.01
N ASP A 165 3.17 11.18 -15.76
CA ASP A 165 1.82 11.75 -15.65
C ASP A 165 1.75 12.76 -14.50
N ASP A 166 1.04 13.88 -14.70
CA ASP A 166 0.84 14.90 -13.68
C ASP A 166 -0.57 14.84 -13.07
N ILE A 167 -0.80 13.77 -12.28
CA ILE A 167 -2.07 13.57 -11.59
C ILE A 167 -2.42 14.72 -10.63
N ASN A 168 -1.42 15.48 -10.17
CA ASN A 168 -1.61 16.61 -9.26
C ASN A 168 -2.25 17.79 -9.99
N SER A 169 -1.78 18.08 -11.20
CA SER A 169 -2.38 19.08 -12.07
C SER A 169 -3.76 18.64 -12.56
N THR A 170 -3.89 17.40 -13.04
CA THR A 170 -5.18 16.85 -13.50
C THR A 170 -6.23 16.88 -12.40
N SER A 171 -5.92 16.39 -11.19
CA SER A 171 -6.85 16.41 -10.06
C SER A 171 -7.25 17.82 -9.65
N ARG A 172 -6.29 18.77 -9.61
CA ARG A 172 -6.57 20.17 -9.24
C ARG A 172 -7.49 20.87 -10.24
N GLN A 173 -7.32 20.60 -11.53
CA GLN A 173 -8.19 21.15 -12.57
C GLN A 173 -9.59 20.55 -12.48
N SER A 174 -9.69 19.22 -12.45
CA SER A 174 -10.98 18.51 -12.38
C SER A 174 -11.74 18.81 -11.09
N ALA A 175 -11.06 19.01 -9.95
CA ALA A 175 -11.73 19.38 -8.70
C ALA A 175 -12.49 20.71 -8.81
N LYS A 176 -11.91 21.68 -9.54
CA LYS A 176 -12.56 22.98 -9.80
C LYS A 176 -13.69 22.85 -10.83
N GLU A 177 -13.47 22.09 -11.90
CA GLU A 177 -14.46 21.90 -12.97
C GLU A 177 -15.70 21.14 -12.49
N LEU A 178 -15.54 20.16 -11.60
CA LEU A 178 -16.60 19.27 -11.12
C LEU A 178 -17.21 19.68 -9.78
N ASP A 179 -16.69 20.73 -9.14
CA ASP A 179 -17.04 21.15 -7.78
C ASP A 179 -17.07 19.97 -6.80
N LEU A 180 -15.99 19.19 -6.82
CA LEU A 180 -15.85 17.96 -6.03
C LEU A 180 -14.40 17.86 -5.50
N PRO A 181 -14.18 17.47 -4.22
CA PRO A 181 -12.83 17.18 -3.74
C PRO A 181 -12.20 16.03 -4.54
N ILE A 182 -11.08 16.29 -5.22
CA ILE A 182 -10.27 15.28 -5.92
C ILE A 182 -8.85 15.30 -5.37
N ILE A 183 -8.43 14.20 -4.73
CA ILE A 183 -7.16 14.13 -4.01
C ILE A 183 -6.18 13.21 -4.76
N PRO A 184 -5.08 13.75 -5.33
CA PRO A 184 -4.02 12.94 -5.90
C PRO A 184 -3.18 12.30 -4.77
N CYS A 185 -2.81 11.03 -4.94
CA CYS A 185 -1.91 10.32 -4.04
C CYS A 185 -0.81 9.63 -4.87
N ASN A 186 0.39 10.22 -4.84
CA ASN A 186 1.60 9.64 -5.42
C ASN A 186 2.07 8.49 -4.51
N CYS A 187 1.41 7.34 -4.66
CA CYS A 187 1.65 6.13 -3.86
C CYS A 187 2.16 4.96 -4.71
N GLU A 188 2.96 5.27 -5.74
CA GLU A 188 3.58 4.28 -6.62
C GLU A 188 4.30 3.19 -5.80
N GLY A 189 4.05 1.93 -6.17
CA GLY A 189 4.48 0.75 -5.43
C GLY A 189 5.94 0.35 -5.60
#